data_AF-A0A949YXN6-F1
#
_entry.id   AF-A0A949YXN6-F1
#
_cell.length_a   1.000
_cell.length_b   1.000
_cell.length_c   1.000
_cell.angle_alpha   90.00
_cell.angle_beta   90.00
_cell.angle_gamma   90.00
#
_symmetry.space_group_name_H-M   'P 1'
#
loop_
_entity.id
_entity.type
_entity.pdbx_description
1 polymer ?
#
loop_
_entity_poly.entity_id
_entity_poly.type
_entity_poly.pdbx_seq_one_letter_code
_entity_poly.pdbx_strand_id
1 'polypeptide(L)'
;ILRSPKGWTAPRQIDGHYLEGFWRAHQVPITDIATNPSHLKVLETWMRSYKPEELFDEAGRLVPELKTLAPKGPRRMSANPTANGGLLRKPLDMPDFRESRIEVKKPGATLAGNVPTLGNFLREIMRLNMDRFRVFGPDETQSNRLEAIYEVGKKVWLGEYFPEDADGGELALQGRVMEILSEHTVEGWLEGYILSGRHGLLNSYEPFIHVIDSMFNQHAKWLEKCNQLPWRADISSLNLLITALVWRQDHNGFTHQDPGFLDVVANKSPNIVRIYLPPDANCLLSVGDHCLRSVNYVNVIVADKQVHLQYLDMEAAIEHCTKGVGIWDWASNDHGTEPDVVMASCGDVPTMESLAATALLRQHLPDVKVRFVNVVDLFKLLPSTEHPHGLTDREFEALFTPNKHVIFNFHSYPWLIHRLTYRRPAQHNIHVRGYKEMGNINTPLELAIQNQTDRFSLAIDAIDRMPRFQVTGAGVREALLNEQIAAKNHAHEYGIDPRDITDWQWPF
;
A
#
# COMPACT_ATOMS: atom_id res chain seq x y z
N ILE A 1 -33.11 17.09 -12.10
CA ILE A 1 -32.54 18.21 -11.31
C ILE A 1 -33.54 18.57 -10.21
N LEU A 2 -33.18 18.45 -8.92
CA LEU A 2 -34.00 18.93 -7.80
C LEU A 2 -33.49 20.31 -7.38
N ARG A 3 -34.32 21.36 -7.51
CA ARG A 3 -33.99 22.73 -7.11
C ARG A 3 -34.89 23.14 -5.94
N SER A 4 -34.33 23.25 -4.74
CA SER A 4 -35.03 23.69 -3.52
C SER A 4 -34.19 24.70 -2.73
N PRO A 5 -34.80 25.58 -1.90
CA PRO A 5 -34.07 26.55 -1.09
C PRO A 5 -33.15 25.86 -0.06
N LYS A 6 -31.91 26.32 0.11
CA LYS A 6 -31.04 25.84 1.21
C LYS A 6 -31.64 26.26 2.56
N GLY A 7 -31.78 25.32 3.49
CA GLY A 7 -32.49 25.57 4.74
C GLY A 7 -33.99 25.78 4.54
N TRP A 8 -34.59 25.18 3.51
CA TRP A 8 -36.03 25.23 3.23
C TRP A 8 -36.86 25.05 4.50
N THR A 9 -37.86 25.92 4.71
CA THR A 9 -38.74 26.00 5.90
C THR A 9 -38.12 26.66 7.14
N ALA A 10 -36.83 26.99 7.13
CA ALA A 10 -36.21 27.82 8.17
C ALA A 10 -36.74 29.26 8.14
N PRO A 11 -36.55 30.06 9.21
CA PRO A 11 -36.89 31.48 9.22
C PRO A 11 -36.29 32.18 8.00
N ARG A 12 -37.08 33.02 7.33
CA ARG A 12 -36.61 33.71 6.12
C ARG A 12 -35.49 34.70 6.43
N GLN A 13 -35.63 35.44 7.53
CA GLN A 13 -34.65 36.40 8.03
C GLN A 13 -34.54 36.35 9.55
N ILE A 14 -33.35 36.64 10.06
CA ILE A 14 -33.08 36.98 11.46
C ILE A 14 -32.18 38.21 11.46
N ASP A 15 -32.50 39.21 12.28
CA ASP A 15 -31.74 40.47 12.39
C ASP A 15 -31.49 41.16 11.04
N GLY A 16 -32.47 41.12 10.13
CA GLY A 16 -32.37 41.71 8.78
C GLY A 16 -31.50 40.92 7.80
N HIS A 17 -30.96 39.77 8.20
CA HIS A 17 -30.14 38.91 7.35
C HIS A 17 -30.93 37.71 6.85
N TYR A 18 -30.89 37.46 5.54
CA TYR A 18 -31.54 36.29 4.95
C TYR A 18 -30.85 34.97 5.32
N LEU A 19 -31.66 33.97 5.68
CA LEU A 19 -31.23 32.61 6.03
C LEU A 19 -31.74 31.58 5.00
N GLU A 20 -33.05 31.32 4.96
CA GLU A 20 -33.64 30.37 3.99
C GLU A 20 -33.34 30.78 2.54
N GLY A 21 -32.78 29.86 1.76
CA GLY A 21 -32.33 30.09 0.40
C GLY A 21 -30.93 30.69 0.29
N PHE A 22 -30.24 30.92 1.41
CA PHE A 22 -28.91 31.55 1.46
C PHE A 22 -27.88 30.69 2.19
N TRP A 23 -26.60 31.03 2.00
CA TRP A 23 -25.46 30.30 2.55
C TRP A 23 -25.42 30.29 4.08
N ARG A 24 -26.03 31.28 4.75
CA ARG A 24 -26.08 31.37 6.23
C ARG A 24 -26.83 30.19 6.88
N ALA A 25 -27.74 29.55 6.16
CA ALA A 25 -28.42 28.35 6.63
C ALA A 25 -27.54 27.08 6.59
N HIS A 26 -26.23 27.18 6.35
CA HIS A 26 -25.35 26.02 6.20
C HIS A 26 -25.06 25.28 7.51
N GLN A 27 -24.83 26.02 8.60
CA GLN A 27 -24.41 25.45 9.88
C GLN A 27 -25.54 25.63 10.90
N VAL A 28 -25.39 26.53 11.87
CA VAL A 28 -26.41 26.86 12.87
C VAL A 28 -27.06 28.18 12.48
N PRO A 29 -28.34 28.20 12.02
CA PRO A 29 -28.98 29.42 11.52
C PRO A 29 -29.37 30.40 12.64
N ILE A 30 -29.46 29.94 13.90
CA ILE A 30 -29.78 30.77 15.07
C ILE A 30 -28.68 30.55 16.12
N THR A 31 -27.74 31.48 16.22
CA THR A 31 -26.47 31.24 16.92
C THR A 31 -26.49 31.56 18.41
N ASP A 32 -27.45 32.35 18.90
CA ASP A 32 -27.49 32.83 20.29
C ASP A 32 -28.85 32.58 20.96
N ILE A 33 -29.30 31.33 20.98
CA ILE A 33 -30.57 30.98 21.63
C ILE A 33 -30.48 30.96 23.16
N ALA A 34 -29.26 30.86 23.71
CA ALA A 34 -29.05 30.70 25.14
C ALA A 34 -29.10 32.03 25.90
N THR A 35 -28.62 33.12 25.30
CA THR A 35 -28.54 34.42 25.98
C THR A 35 -29.43 35.50 25.36
N ASN A 36 -29.99 35.26 24.17
CA ASN A 36 -30.91 36.18 23.51
C ASN A 36 -32.35 35.63 23.47
N PRO A 37 -33.27 36.16 24.32
CA PRO A 37 -34.66 35.73 24.36
C PRO A 37 -35.41 35.91 23.03
N SER A 38 -35.03 36.89 22.20
CA SER A 38 -35.66 37.10 20.89
C SER A 38 -35.31 35.99 19.91
N HIS A 39 -34.05 35.53 19.92
CA HIS A 39 -33.59 34.39 19.12
C HIS A 39 -34.21 33.08 19.60
N LEU A 40 -34.34 32.90 20.93
CA LEU A 40 -35.07 31.77 21.50
C LEU A 40 -36.53 31.75 21.02
N LYS A 41 -37.19 32.91 20.94
CA LYS A 41 -38.56 33.01 20.43
C LYS A 41 -38.67 32.66 18.95
N VAL A 42 -37.67 33.03 18.15
CA VAL A 42 -37.60 32.62 16.73
C VAL A 42 -37.45 31.10 16.61
N LEU A 43 -36.58 30.48 17.42
CA LEU A 43 -36.44 29.02 17.46
C LEU A 43 -37.75 28.34 17.85
N GLU A 44 -38.42 28.82 18.91
CA GLU A 44 -39.71 28.27 19.35
C GLU A 44 -40.76 28.36 18.23
N THR A 45 -40.88 29.54 17.60
CA THR A 45 -41.83 29.78 16.52
C THR A 45 -41.56 28.87 15.33
N TRP A 46 -40.29 28.68 14.98
CA TRP A 46 -39.89 27.78 13.91
C TRP A 46 -40.21 26.31 14.24
N MET A 47 -39.86 25.82 15.42
CA MET A 47 -40.16 24.43 15.79
C MET A 47 -41.67 24.17 15.87
N ARG A 48 -42.46 25.14 16.34
CA ARG A 48 -43.93 25.06 16.39
C ARG A 48 -44.59 25.15 15.02
N SER A 49 -43.93 25.73 13.99
CA SER A 49 -44.53 25.82 12.65
C SER A 49 -44.74 24.46 11.99
N TYR A 50 -44.01 23.42 12.44
CA TYR A 50 -44.20 22.04 12.02
C TYR A 50 -45.35 21.33 12.75
N LYS A 51 -46.03 22.01 13.68
CA LYS A 51 -47.16 21.48 14.47
C LYS A 51 -46.88 20.11 15.10
N PRO A 52 -45.89 20.00 16.00
CA PRO A 52 -45.50 18.73 16.59
C PRO A 52 -46.67 17.97 17.24
N GLU A 53 -47.69 18.67 17.74
CA GLU A 53 -48.93 18.11 18.28
C GLU A 53 -49.79 17.33 17.27
N GLU A 54 -49.63 17.57 15.97
CA GLU A 54 -50.27 16.80 14.89
C GLU A 54 -49.41 15.59 14.45
N LEU A 55 -48.14 15.54 14.88
CA LEU A 55 -47.15 14.55 14.43
C LEU A 55 -46.84 13.48 15.49
N PHE A 56 -46.96 13.84 16.77
CA PHE A 56 -46.64 12.98 17.91
C PHE A 56 -47.81 12.92 18.90
N ASP A 57 -48.00 11.75 19.52
CA ASP A 57 -48.94 11.60 20.63
C ASP A 57 -48.41 12.21 21.95
N GLU A 58 -49.24 12.23 22.98
CA GLU A 58 -48.88 12.76 24.31
C GLU A 58 -47.70 12.02 24.98
N ALA A 59 -47.38 10.80 24.53
CA ALA A 59 -46.24 10.01 24.99
C ALA A 59 -44.97 10.23 24.14
N GLY A 60 -45.01 11.13 23.15
CA GLY A 60 -43.90 11.45 22.25
C GLY A 60 -43.68 10.43 21.12
N ARG A 61 -44.66 9.58 20.82
CA ARG A 61 -44.56 8.58 19.73
C ARG A 61 -45.10 9.17 18.44
N LEU A 62 -44.44 8.86 17.32
CA LEU A 62 -44.94 9.21 15.99
C LEU A 62 -46.34 8.61 15.77
N VAL A 63 -47.29 9.41 15.30
CA VAL A 63 -48.67 8.97 15.08
C VAL A 63 -48.76 7.79 14.09
N PRO A 64 -49.71 6.85 14.26
CA PRO A 64 -49.78 5.63 13.47
C PRO A 64 -49.85 5.86 11.96
N GLU A 65 -50.60 6.87 11.52
CA GLU A 65 -50.82 7.19 10.11
C GLU A 65 -49.48 7.49 9.42
N LEU A 66 -48.65 8.36 10.01
CA LEU A 66 -47.32 8.69 9.49
C LEU A 66 -46.35 7.51 9.58
N LYS A 67 -46.43 6.71 10.66
CA LYS A 67 -45.57 5.53 10.84
C LYS A 67 -45.80 4.49 9.74
N THR A 68 -47.02 4.37 9.20
CA THR A 68 -47.33 3.41 8.13
C THR A 68 -46.72 3.76 6.78
N LEU A 69 -46.31 5.02 6.56
CA LEU A 69 -45.69 5.48 5.31
C LEU A 69 -44.29 4.89 5.08
N ALA A 70 -43.58 4.55 6.16
CA ALA A 70 -42.22 4.02 6.06
C ALA A 70 -42.21 2.54 5.61
N PRO A 71 -41.23 2.11 4.80
CA PRO A 71 -41.03 0.69 4.51
C PRO A 71 -40.81 -0.14 5.79
N LYS A 72 -41.05 -1.46 5.70
CA LYS A 72 -40.85 -2.40 6.82
C LYS A 72 -39.67 -3.35 6.56
N GLY A 73 -39.09 -3.87 7.64
CA GLY A 73 -38.03 -4.88 7.58
C GLY A 73 -36.81 -4.40 6.77
N PRO A 74 -36.23 -5.26 5.90
CA PRO A 74 -35.02 -4.94 5.13
C PRO A 74 -35.28 -4.02 3.91
N ARG A 75 -36.53 -3.63 3.65
CA ARG A 75 -36.85 -2.61 2.64
C ARG A 75 -36.60 -1.18 3.12
N ARG A 76 -36.39 -0.98 4.43
CA ARG A 76 -35.94 0.31 4.98
C ARG A 76 -34.50 0.54 4.55
N MET A 77 -34.18 1.74 4.08
CA MET A 77 -32.80 2.08 3.69
C MET A 77 -31.79 1.82 4.82
N SER A 78 -32.17 2.09 6.08
CA SER A 78 -31.34 1.86 7.27
C SER A 78 -31.19 0.41 7.69
N ALA A 79 -32.01 -0.51 7.16
CA ALA A 79 -31.98 -1.94 7.51
C ALA A 79 -31.74 -2.83 6.28
N ASN A 80 -31.48 -2.24 5.12
CA ASN A 80 -31.15 -2.98 3.92
C ASN A 80 -29.75 -3.60 4.10
N PRO A 81 -29.58 -4.92 3.88
CA PRO A 81 -28.30 -5.58 4.12
C PRO A 81 -27.15 -5.02 3.26
N THR A 82 -27.42 -4.38 2.12
CA THR A 82 -26.38 -3.67 1.35
C THR A 82 -25.72 -2.54 2.14
N ALA A 83 -26.44 -1.90 3.07
CA ALA A 83 -25.88 -0.87 3.95
C ALA A 83 -25.06 -1.45 5.14
N ASN A 84 -25.10 -2.77 5.33
CA ASN A 84 -24.29 -3.53 6.27
C ASN A 84 -23.69 -4.75 5.53
N GLY A 85 -22.93 -4.48 4.47
CA GLY A 85 -22.54 -5.47 3.46
C GLY A 85 -21.74 -6.66 3.99
N GLY A 86 -21.15 -6.57 5.18
CA GLY A 86 -20.55 -7.74 5.85
C GLY A 86 -21.54 -8.89 6.07
N LEU A 87 -22.84 -8.59 6.20
CA LEU A 87 -23.90 -9.60 6.26
C LEU A 87 -24.11 -10.35 4.92
N LEU A 88 -23.70 -9.73 3.81
CA LEU A 88 -23.77 -10.32 2.47
C LEU A 88 -22.45 -10.96 2.04
N ARG A 89 -21.36 -10.64 2.74
CA ARG A 89 -20.02 -11.12 2.43
C ARG A 89 -19.93 -12.63 2.55
N LYS A 90 -19.45 -13.26 1.49
CA LYS A 90 -18.97 -14.65 1.48
C LYS A 90 -17.47 -14.64 1.25
N PRO A 91 -16.66 -15.46 1.96
CA PRO A 91 -15.24 -15.62 1.66
C PRO A 91 -15.02 -15.96 0.18
N LEU A 92 -13.86 -15.57 -0.35
CA LEU A 92 -13.44 -16.00 -1.69
C LEU A 92 -13.14 -17.51 -1.68
N ASP A 93 -13.50 -18.18 -2.78
CA ASP A 93 -12.96 -19.50 -3.10
C ASP A 93 -11.53 -19.31 -3.59
N MET A 94 -10.56 -19.53 -2.69
CA MET A 94 -9.14 -19.24 -2.92
C MET A 94 -8.41 -20.51 -3.39
N PRO A 95 -7.75 -20.51 -4.57
CA PRO A 95 -6.89 -21.61 -4.99
C PRO A 95 -5.61 -21.65 -4.14
N ASP A 96 -4.86 -22.76 -4.18
CA ASP A 96 -3.56 -22.82 -3.49
C ASP A 96 -2.54 -21.96 -4.26
N PHE A 97 -2.12 -20.83 -3.68
CA PHE A 97 -1.15 -19.92 -4.29
C PHE A 97 0.21 -20.59 -4.56
N ARG A 98 0.53 -21.70 -3.90
CA ARG A 98 1.74 -22.50 -4.14
C ARG A 98 1.79 -23.11 -5.54
N GLU A 99 0.64 -23.24 -6.21
CA GLU A 99 0.57 -23.71 -7.60
C GLU A 99 1.10 -22.67 -8.59
N SER A 100 1.11 -21.38 -8.22
CA SER A 100 1.66 -20.29 -9.02
C SER A 100 3.14 -19.98 -8.69
N ARG A 101 3.79 -20.80 -7.87
CA ARG A 101 5.16 -20.55 -7.38
C ARG A 101 6.18 -20.41 -8.52
N ILE A 102 7.19 -19.59 -8.28
CA ILE A 102 8.43 -19.62 -9.04
C ILE A 102 9.38 -20.63 -8.41
N GLU A 103 9.96 -21.50 -9.24
CA GLU A 103 10.97 -22.46 -8.80
C GLU A 103 12.29 -21.74 -8.51
N VAL A 104 12.70 -21.70 -7.25
CA VAL A 104 13.97 -21.10 -6.82
C VAL A 104 14.86 -22.21 -6.27
N LYS A 105 15.81 -22.68 -7.09
CA LYS A 105 16.80 -23.70 -6.66
C LYS A 105 17.96 -23.12 -5.88
N LYS A 106 18.34 -21.89 -6.22
CA LYS A 106 19.41 -21.13 -5.59
C LYS A 106 18.95 -19.67 -5.47
N PRO A 107 19.10 -19.03 -4.30
CA PRO A 107 18.77 -17.62 -4.14
C PRO A 107 19.54 -16.75 -5.12
N GLY A 108 18.87 -15.77 -5.72
CA GLY A 108 19.51 -14.76 -6.57
C GLY A 108 20.06 -15.30 -7.90
N ALA A 109 19.53 -16.41 -8.40
CA ALA A 109 19.95 -17.02 -9.68
C ALA A 109 18.81 -17.17 -10.71
N THR A 110 17.55 -17.07 -10.27
CA THR A 110 16.38 -17.17 -11.15
C THR A 110 15.80 -15.78 -11.37
N LEU A 111 15.42 -15.48 -12.61
CA LEU A 111 14.75 -14.24 -12.99
C LEU A 111 13.27 -14.52 -13.29
N ALA A 112 12.37 -13.75 -12.67
CA ALA A 112 10.94 -13.80 -12.95
C ALA A 112 10.28 -12.44 -12.71
N GLY A 113 9.11 -12.22 -13.30
CA GLY A 113 8.31 -11.03 -13.02
C GLY A 113 7.45 -11.24 -11.78
N ASN A 114 7.57 -10.34 -10.79
CA ASN A 114 6.82 -10.44 -9.54
C ASN A 114 5.31 -10.27 -9.80
N VAL A 115 4.89 -9.11 -10.34
CA VAL A 115 3.48 -8.82 -10.61
C VAL A 115 2.84 -9.75 -11.66
N PRO A 116 3.48 -10.13 -12.78
CA PRO A 116 2.94 -11.15 -13.68
C PRO A 116 2.56 -12.47 -12.97
N THR A 117 3.39 -12.89 -12.00
CA THR A 117 3.12 -14.10 -11.20
C THR A 117 1.87 -13.94 -10.34
N LEU A 118 1.70 -12.78 -9.71
CA LEU A 118 0.46 -12.44 -9.00
C LEU A 118 -0.74 -12.39 -9.96
N GLY A 119 -0.58 -11.86 -11.17
CA GLY A 119 -1.62 -11.82 -12.20
C GLY A 119 -2.18 -13.22 -12.54
N ASN A 120 -1.31 -14.22 -12.64
CA ASN A 120 -1.72 -15.61 -12.84
C ASN A 120 -2.55 -16.14 -11.66
N PHE A 121 -2.17 -15.82 -10.42
CA PHE A 121 -2.94 -16.21 -9.24
C PHE A 121 -4.31 -15.49 -9.19
N LEU A 122 -4.34 -14.18 -9.50
CA LEU A 122 -5.57 -13.39 -9.57
C LEU A 122 -6.53 -13.90 -10.66
N ARG A 123 -6.00 -14.40 -11.78
CA ARG A 123 -6.81 -15.07 -12.82
C ARG A 123 -7.56 -16.27 -12.25
N GLU A 124 -6.88 -17.13 -11.48
CA GLU A 124 -7.51 -18.30 -10.87
C GLU A 124 -8.55 -17.91 -9.82
N ILE A 125 -8.25 -16.92 -8.97
CA ILE A 125 -9.22 -16.37 -8.01
C ILE A 125 -10.45 -15.82 -8.74
N MET A 126 -10.25 -15.04 -9.82
CA MET A 126 -11.35 -14.49 -10.60
C MET A 126 -12.21 -15.58 -11.22
N ARG A 127 -11.60 -16.63 -11.78
CA ARG A 127 -12.30 -17.79 -12.36
C ARG A 127 -13.23 -18.46 -11.35
N LEU A 128 -12.76 -18.65 -10.12
CA LEU A 128 -13.54 -19.26 -9.04
C LEU A 128 -14.61 -18.32 -8.46
N ASN A 129 -14.44 -17.00 -8.61
CA ASN A 129 -15.25 -15.99 -7.92
C ASN A 129 -15.90 -14.99 -8.88
N MET A 130 -16.37 -15.45 -10.05
CA MET A 130 -16.95 -14.58 -11.06
C MET A 130 -18.08 -13.69 -10.49
N ASP A 131 -18.88 -14.14 -9.53
CA ASP A 131 -19.98 -13.30 -9.00
C ASP A 131 -19.54 -12.21 -7.99
N ARG A 132 -18.35 -12.34 -7.38
CA ARG A 132 -17.97 -11.58 -6.17
C ARG A 132 -16.55 -11.00 -6.15
N PHE A 133 -15.72 -11.23 -7.17
CA PHE A 133 -14.38 -10.62 -7.31
C PHE A 133 -14.27 -9.71 -8.54
N ARG A 134 -13.55 -8.59 -8.42
CA ARG A 134 -13.22 -7.66 -9.51
C ARG A 134 -11.82 -7.06 -9.34
N VAL A 135 -11.19 -6.74 -10.47
CA VAL A 135 -9.95 -5.95 -10.51
C VAL A 135 -10.26 -4.56 -11.04
N PHE A 136 -9.64 -3.54 -10.45
CA PHE A 136 -9.83 -2.14 -10.77
C PHE A 136 -8.47 -1.54 -11.14
N GLY A 137 -8.42 -0.71 -12.17
CA GLY A 137 -7.18 -0.05 -12.59
C GLY A 137 -7.47 1.21 -13.42
N PRO A 138 -6.71 2.29 -13.25
CA PRO A 138 -6.96 3.54 -13.95
C PRO A 138 -6.38 3.53 -15.38
N ASP A 139 -6.81 2.57 -16.21
CA ASP A 139 -6.22 2.27 -17.54
C ASP A 139 -4.80 1.71 -17.49
N GLU A 140 -4.48 1.01 -16.40
CA GLU A 140 -3.11 0.56 -16.11
C GLU A 140 -2.99 -0.96 -15.96
N THR A 141 -4.08 -1.73 -15.95
CA THR A 141 -4.03 -3.16 -15.59
C THR A 141 -3.10 -3.96 -16.49
N GLN A 142 -3.13 -3.72 -17.80
CA GLN A 142 -2.19 -4.35 -18.74
C GLN A 142 -0.78 -3.79 -18.59
N SER A 143 -0.63 -2.47 -18.41
CA SER A 143 0.67 -1.85 -18.19
C SER A 143 1.35 -2.39 -16.93
N ASN A 144 0.57 -2.67 -15.90
CA ASN A 144 0.97 -3.24 -14.61
C ASN A 144 1.17 -4.76 -14.67
N ARG A 145 1.15 -5.35 -15.87
CA ARG A 145 1.43 -6.76 -16.14
C ARG A 145 0.42 -7.73 -15.51
N LEU A 146 -0.85 -7.33 -15.41
CA LEU A 146 -1.93 -8.17 -14.90
C LEU A 146 -2.84 -8.75 -16.01
N GLU A 147 -2.43 -8.69 -17.28
CA GLU A 147 -3.22 -9.08 -18.44
C GLU A 147 -3.71 -10.53 -18.44
N ALA A 148 -3.06 -11.43 -17.68
CA ALA A 148 -3.49 -12.82 -17.52
C ALA A 148 -4.94 -12.95 -17.03
N ILE A 149 -5.46 -11.95 -16.29
CA ILE A 149 -6.85 -11.97 -15.82
C ILE A 149 -7.87 -11.84 -16.96
N TYR A 150 -7.48 -11.27 -18.11
CA TYR A 150 -8.35 -11.11 -19.27
C TYR A 150 -8.76 -12.44 -19.91
N GLU A 151 -7.99 -13.51 -19.67
CA GLU A 151 -8.33 -14.87 -20.09
C GLU A 151 -9.68 -15.35 -19.50
N VAL A 152 -10.09 -14.82 -18.35
CA VAL A 152 -11.33 -15.23 -17.65
C VAL A 152 -12.32 -14.08 -17.44
N GLY A 153 -11.83 -12.83 -17.44
CA GLY A 153 -12.65 -11.66 -17.22
C GLY A 153 -12.10 -10.45 -17.96
N LYS A 154 -12.76 -10.08 -19.05
CA LYS A 154 -12.46 -8.90 -19.86
C LYS A 154 -12.78 -7.58 -19.14
N LYS A 155 -12.39 -6.46 -19.73
CA LYS A 155 -12.70 -5.09 -19.29
C LYS A 155 -14.16 -4.77 -19.56
N VAL A 156 -14.86 -4.23 -18.56
CA VAL A 156 -16.24 -3.77 -18.74
C VAL A 156 -16.25 -2.55 -19.65
N TRP A 157 -16.90 -2.67 -20.81
CA TRP A 157 -17.06 -1.58 -21.76
C TRP A 157 -18.51 -1.47 -22.22
N LEU A 158 -19.12 -0.32 -21.96
CA LEU A 158 -20.50 0.01 -22.34
C LEU A 158 -20.56 1.11 -23.42
N GLY A 159 -19.40 1.47 -23.98
CA GLY A 159 -19.30 2.40 -25.11
C GLY A 159 -19.50 1.73 -26.45
N GLU A 160 -19.23 2.50 -27.51
CA GLU A 160 -19.20 1.98 -28.88
C GLU A 160 -18.03 1.02 -29.08
N TYR A 161 -18.21 0.02 -29.94
CA TYR A 161 -17.16 -0.92 -30.34
C TYR A 161 -16.71 -0.58 -31.75
N PHE A 162 -15.40 -0.49 -31.94
CA PHE A 162 -14.76 -0.26 -33.23
C PHE A 162 -14.04 -1.54 -33.70
N PRO A 163 -13.89 -1.78 -35.02
CA PRO A 163 -13.13 -2.92 -35.53
C PRO A 163 -11.71 -3.04 -34.95
N GLU A 164 -11.07 -1.91 -34.65
CA GLU A 164 -9.73 -1.80 -34.07
C GLU A 164 -9.65 -2.38 -32.64
N ASP A 165 -10.76 -2.43 -31.91
CA ASP A 165 -10.80 -2.99 -30.54
C ASP A 165 -10.63 -4.52 -30.51
N ALA A 166 -10.78 -5.18 -31.66
CA ALA A 166 -10.67 -6.64 -31.76
C ALA A 166 -9.26 -7.16 -31.50
N ASP A 167 -8.23 -6.32 -31.67
CA ASP A 167 -6.82 -6.67 -31.48
C ASP A 167 -6.30 -6.13 -30.14
N GLY A 168 -6.52 -6.89 -29.06
CA GLY A 168 -6.00 -6.57 -27.74
C GLY A 168 -6.83 -5.57 -26.91
N GLY A 169 -7.97 -5.10 -27.42
CA GLY A 169 -8.85 -4.22 -26.66
C GLY A 169 -9.42 -4.87 -25.40
N GLU A 170 -9.57 -6.21 -25.37
CA GLU A 170 -10.10 -6.98 -24.24
C GLU A 170 -11.38 -6.42 -23.62
N LEU A 171 -12.28 -5.93 -24.47
CA LEU A 171 -13.55 -5.32 -24.07
C LEU A 171 -14.69 -6.34 -24.01
N ALA A 172 -15.58 -6.20 -23.04
CA ALA A 172 -16.84 -6.94 -22.96
C ALA A 172 -17.92 -6.16 -22.22
N LEU A 173 -19.19 -6.34 -22.62
CA LEU A 173 -20.34 -5.80 -21.87
C LEU A 173 -20.42 -6.37 -20.44
N GLN A 174 -20.03 -7.64 -20.26
CA GLN A 174 -20.00 -8.34 -18.98
C GLN A 174 -18.56 -8.76 -18.63
N GLY A 175 -17.77 -7.78 -18.21
CA GLY A 175 -16.40 -7.98 -17.74
C GLY A 175 -16.24 -8.11 -16.22
N ARG A 176 -14.99 -8.36 -15.80
CA ARG A 176 -14.56 -8.41 -14.38
C ARG A 176 -13.44 -7.42 -14.05
N VAL A 177 -12.86 -6.80 -15.08
CA VAL A 177 -11.90 -5.71 -14.92
C VAL A 177 -12.62 -4.39 -15.15
N MET A 178 -12.45 -3.45 -14.24
CA MET A 178 -13.07 -2.13 -14.26
C MET A 178 -12.00 -1.10 -14.50
N GLU A 179 -12.02 -0.46 -15.67
CA GLU A 179 -11.03 0.55 -16.02
C GLU A 179 -11.66 1.84 -16.54
N ILE A 180 -11.06 2.93 -16.10
CA ILE A 180 -11.25 4.30 -16.60
C ILE A 180 -10.07 5.11 -16.06
N LEU A 181 -9.49 6.02 -16.84
CA LEU A 181 -8.36 6.86 -16.42
C LEU A 181 -8.81 7.90 -15.37
N SER A 182 -9.02 7.42 -14.15
CA SER A 182 -9.43 8.18 -12.97
C SER A 182 -9.29 7.31 -11.73
N GLU A 183 -8.23 7.52 -10.96
CA GLU A 183 -7.97 6.83 -9.69
C GLU A 183 -9.15 7.00 -8.73
N HIS A 184 -9.71 8.22 -8.64
CA HIS A 184 -10.90 8.52 -7.85
C HIS A 184 -12.09 7.60 -8.18
N THR A 185 -12.34 7.39 -9.47
CA THR A 185 -13.50 6.62 -9.92
C THR A 185 -13.30 5.13 -9.62
N VAL A 186 -12.13 4.59 -9.95
CA VAL A 186 -11.86 3.16 -9.74
C VAL A 186 -11.74 2.81 -8.26
N GLU A 187 -11.17 3.68 -7.43
CA GLU A 187 -11.17 3.53 -5.96
C GLU A 187 -12.59 3.63 -5.39
N GLY A 188 -13.36 4.66 -5.80
CA GLY A 188 -14.74 4.82 -5.33
C GLY A 188 -15.64 3.64 -5.71
N TRP A 189 -15.45 3.07 -6.91
CA TRP A 189 -16.14 1.84 -7.30
C TRP A 189 -15.71 0.64 -6.46
N LEU A 190 -14.40 0.46 -6.20
CA LEU A 190 -13.90 -0.61 -5.35
C LEU A 190 -14.45 -0.48 -3.92
N GLU A 191 -14.38 0.71 -3.30
CA GLU A 191 -14.94 0.98 -1.99
C GLU A 191 -16.44 0.61 -1.93
N GLY A 192 -17.24 1.08 -2.88
CA GLY A 192 -18.66 0.71 -2.96
C GLY A 192 -18.89 -0.79 -3.13
N TYR A 193 -18.02 -1.47 -3.88
CA TYR A 193 -18.05 -2.90 -4.13
C TYR A 193 -17.78 -3.72 -2.85
N ILE A 194 -16.76 -3.34 -2.08
CA ILE A 194 -16.41 -4.02 -0.81
C ILE A 194 -17.41 -3.68 0.30
N LEU A 195 -17.87 -2.43 0.39
CA LEU A 195 -18.86 -1.98 1.38
C LEU A 195 -20.21 -2.69 1.22
N SER A 196 -20.50 -3.18 0.01
CA SER A 196 -21.69 -3.98 -0.32
C SER A 196 -21.47 -5.50 -0.26
N GLY A 197 -20.33 -5.96 0.29
CA GLY A 197 -20.10 -7.37 0.65
C GLY A 197 -19.33 -8.19 -0.39
N ARG A 198 -18.62 -7.55 -1.33
CA ARG A 198 -17.81 -8.24 -2.36
C ARG A 198 -16.32 -7.98 -2.14
N HIS A 199 -15.47 -8.43 -3.07
CA HIS A 199 -14.02 -8.39 -2.95
C HIS A 199 -13.37 -7.77 -4.18
N GLY A 200 -12.23 -7.11 -4.02
CA GLY A 200 -11.48 -6.65 -5.17
C GLY A 200 -10.07 -6.22 -4.83
N LEU A 201 -9.37 -5.83 -5.89
CA LEU A 201 -8.02 -5.29 -5.85
C LEU A 201 -7.95 -4.11 -6.82
N LEU A 202 -7.42 -2.99 -6.35
CA LEU A 202 -7.03 -1.86 -7.19
C LEU A 202 -5.54 -1.97 -7.48
N ASN A 203 -5.15 -1.77 -8.73
CA ASN A 203 -3.75 -1.65 -9.13
C ASN A 203 -3.50 -0.24 -9.66
N SER A 204 -2.38 0.36 -9.29
CA SER A 204 -2.01 1.70 -9.76
C SER A 204 -0.50 1.89 -9.79
N TYR A 205 -0.06 2.79 -10.65
CA TYR A 205 1.27 3.37 -10.61
C TYR A 205 1.51 4.07 -9.26
N GLU A 206 2.67 3.79 -8.67
CA GLU A 206 3.12 4.38 -7.41
C GLU A 206 2.94 5.90 -7.26
N PRO A 207 3.39 6.76 -8.20
CA PRO A 207 3.24 8.21 -8.06
C PRO A 207 1.78 8.69 -8.04
N PHE A 208 0.87 7.95 -8.68
CA PHE A 208 -0.50 8.42 -8.93
C PHE A 208 -1.50 7.92 -7.91
N ILE A 209 -1.13 6.93 -7.09
CA ILE A 209 -1.96 6.54 -5.95
C ILE A 209 -2.22 7.73 -4.99
N HIS A 210 -1.34 8.74 -4.98
CA HIS A 210 -1.54 10.00 -4.25
C HIS A 210 -2.82 10.75 -4.64
N VAL A 211 -3.33 10.56 -5.85
CA VAL A 211 -4.60 11.14 -6.30
C VAL A 211 -5.74 10.73 -5.37
N ILE A 212 -5.68 9.55 -4.75
CA ILE A 212 -6.71 9.04 -3.83
C ILE A 212 -6.34 9.11 -2.35
N ASP A 213 -5.28 9.84 -1.97
CA ASP A 213 -4.85 10.02 -0.57
C ASP A 213 -6.03 10.32 0.36
N SER A 214 -6.88 11.25 -0.06
CA SER A 214 -8.03 11.66 0.72
C SER A 214 -9.14 10.61 0.79
N MET A 215 -9.35 9.80 -0.25
CA MET A 215 -10.33 8.71 -0.26
C MET A 215 -9.88 7.58 0.67
N PHE A 216 -8.62 7.15 0.53
CA PHE A 216 -7.96 6.25 1.48
C PHE A 216 -8.13 6.73 2.93
N ASN A 217 -7.90 8.03 3.19
CA ASN A 217 -8.07 8.61 4.52
C ASN A 217 -9.51 8.47 5.05
N GLN A 218 -10.53 8.65 4.21
CA GLN A 218 -11.93 8.48 4.61
C GLN A 218 -12.28 7.01 4.84
N HIS A 219 -11.82 6.11 3.96
CA HIS A 219 -12.07 4.68 4.11
C HIS A 219 -11.44 4.13 5.40
N ALA A 220 -10.20 4.49 5.69
CA ALA A 220 -9.51 4.09 6.92
C ALA A 220 -10.24 4.59 8.19
N LYS A 221 -10.71 5.84 8.18
CA LYS A 221 -11.52 6.40 9.29
C LYS A 221 -12.87 5.71 9.44
N TRP A 222 -13.50 5.38 8.31
CA TRP A 222 -14.74 4.61 8.30
C TRP A 222 -14.53 3.25 8.97
N LEU A 223 -13.53 2.48 8.54
CA LEU A 223 -13.19 1.18 9.13
C LEU A 223 -12.86 1.26 10.62
N GLU A 224 -12.08 2.27 11.04
CA GLU A 224 -11.78 2.50 12.46
C GLU A 224 -13.05 2.66 13.31
N LYS A 225 -14.02 3.43 12.81
CA LYS A 225 -15.32 3.57 13.49
C LYS A 225 -16.14 2.29 13.42
N CYS A 226 -16.10 1.56 12.31
CA CYS A 226 -16.81 0.29 12.16
C CYS A 226 -16.35 -0.76 13.18
N ASN A 227 -15.05 -0.85 13.45
CA ASN A 227 -14.49 -1.77 14.45
C ASN A 227 -14.95 -1.46 15.88
N GLN A 228 -15.55 -0.30 16.14
CA GLN A 228 -16.13 0.09 17.43
C GLN A 228 -17.64 -0.18 17.51
N LEU A 229 -18.27 -0.64 16.42
CA LEU A 229 -19.72 -0.80 16.29
C LEU A 229 -20.08 -2.29 16.15
N PRO A 230 -20.49 -2.98 17.25
CA PRO A 230 -20.66 -4.44 17.25
C PRO A 230 -21.79 -4.95 16.34
N TRP A 231 -22.70 -4.08 15.89
CA TRP A 231 -23.78 -4.44 14.98
C TRP A 231 -23.37 -4.36 13.50
N ARG A 232 -22.24 -3.71 13.18
CA ARG A 232 -21.76 -3.60 11.81
C ARG A 232 -20.85 -4.79 11.51
N ALA A 233 -21.26 -5.60 10.54
CA ALA A 233 -20.53 -6.80 10.16
C ALA A 233 -19.28 -6.43 9.36
N ASP A 234 -18.23 -7.24 9.54
CA ASP A 234 -16.95 -7.04 8.90
C ASP A 234 -17.04 -7.20 7.38
N ILE A 235 -16.35 -6.32 6.66
CA ILE A 235 -16.26 -6.32 5.20
C ILE A 235 -14.89 -6.84 4.77
N SER A 236 -14.79 -7.21 3.49
CA SER A 236 -13.50 -7.52 2.89
C SER A 236 -12.59 -6.30 2.92
N SER A 237 -11.29 -6.53 3.10
CA SER A 237 -10.30 -5.46 3.09
C SER A 237 -10.22 -4.74 1.75
N LEU A 238 -9.87 -3.46 1.80
CA LEU A 238 -9.43 -2.69 0.64
C LEU A 238 -8.00 -3.12 0.30
N ASN A 239 -7.77 -3.63 -0.91
CA ASN A 239 -6.44 -4.11 -1.35
C ASN A 239 -5.91 -3.24 -2.47
N LEU A 240 -4.78 -2.58 -2.23
CA LEU A 240 -4.09 -1.70 -3.16
C LEU A 240 -2.76 -2.34 -3.56
N LEU A 241 -2.61 -2.67 -4.84
CA LEU A 241 -1.34 -3.06 -5.44
C LEU A 241 -0.70 -1.84 -6.08
N ILE A 242 0.39 -1.39 -5.48
CA ILE A 242 1.24 -0.32 -5.98
C ILE A 242 2.38 -0.95 -6.78
N THR A 243 2.47 -0.58 -8.05
CA THR A 243 3.51 -1.06 -8.96
C THR A 243 3.96 0.07 -9.90
N ALA A 244 4.75 -0.24 -10.94
CA ALA A 244 5.48 0.75 -11.73
C ALA A 244 6.22 1.69 -10.77
N LEU A 245 7.15 1.09 -10.03
CA LEU A 245 7.73 1.73 -8.85
C LEU A 245 8.70 2.84 -9.24
N VAL A 246 8.97 3.74 -8.28
CA VAL A 246 9.90 4.87 -8.39
C VAL A 246 11.25 4.47 -9.03
N TRP A 247 11.73 3.26 -8.75
CA TRP A 247 13.01 2.74 -9.21
C TRP A 247 13.04 2.27 -10.67
N ARG A 248 11.87 2.11 -11.33
CA ARG A 248 11.74 1.48 -12.66
C ARG A 248 10.74 2.22 -13.57
N GLN A 249 10.74 3.55 -13.50
CA GLN A 249 9.96 4.45 -14.37
C GLN A 249 10.71 4.82 -15.66
N ASP A 250 11.15 3.77 -16.37
CA ASP A 250 12.12 3.83 -17.48
C ASP A 250 11.72 4.80 -18.62
N HIS A 251 10.41 4.97 -18.89
CA HIS A 251 9.90 5.79 -19.99
C HIS A 251 9.35 7.16 -19.57
N ASN A 252 9.17 7.39 -18.27
CA ASN A 252 8.38 8.52 -17.77
C ASN A 252 9.21 9.55 -17.01
N GLY A 253 10.23 9.12 -16.27
CA GLY A 253 11.12 9.98 -15.51
C GLY A 253 10.48 10.60 -14.25
N PHE A 254 10.94 11.80 -13.89
CA PHE A 254 10.80 12.36 -12.54
C PHE A 254 9.35 12.58 -12.06
N THR A 255 8.41 12.92 -12.93
CA THR A 255 7.00 13.13 -12.53
C THR A 255 6.30 11.85 -12.08
N HIS A 256 6.92 10.69 -12.31
CA HIS A 256 6.40 9.38 -11.91
C HIS A 256 7.15 8.79 -10.72
N GLN A 257 7.92 9.61 -10.00
CA GLN A 257 8.80 9.16 -8.92
C GLN A 257 8.35 9.77 -7.60
N ASP A 258 7.32 9.18 -6.97
CA ASP A 258 6.92 9.54 -5.60
C ASP A 258 6.41 8.29 -4.84
N PRO A 259 7.23 7.67 -3.98
CA PRO A 259 6.84 6.53 -3.16
C PRO A 259 6.19 6.94 -1.82
N GLY A 260 5.78 8.21 -1.67
CA GLY A 260 5.34 8.83 -0.41
C GLY A 260 4.00 8.37 0.14
N PHE A 261 3.24 7.56 -0.62
CA PHE A 261 1.95 7.06 -0.16
C PHE A 261 2.07 6.25 1.12
N LEU A 262 3.22 5.59 1.33
CA LEU A 262 3.49 4.84 2.55
C LEU A 262 3.45 5.72 3.81
N ASP A 263 3.89 6.98 3.72
CA ASP A 263 3.80 7.96 4.82
C ASP A 263 2.34 8.34 5.12
N VAL A 264 1.50 8.46 4.09
CA VAL A 264 0.06 8.73 4.23
C VAL A 264 -0.64 7.58 4.95
N VAL A 265 -0.28 6.34 4.58
CA VAL A 265 -0.81 5.10 5.16
C VAL A 265 -0.38 4.95 6.62
N ALA A 266 0.91 5.16 6.92
CA ALA A 266 1.47 5.08 8.27
C ALA A 266 0.89 6.09 9.28
N ASN A 267 0.12 7.09 8.82
CA ASN A 267 -0.61 8.02 9.68
C ASN A 267 -1.94 7.47 10.23
N LYS A 268 -2.38 6.28 9.82
CA LYS A 268 -3.68 5.71 10.20
C LYS A 268 -3.58 4.72 11.34
N SER A 269 -4.76 4.37 11.86
CA SER A 269 -4.92 3.46 12.98
C SER A 269 -4.19 2.14 12.74
N PRO A 270 -3.35 1.68 13.69
CA PRO A 270 -2.55 0.44 13.56
C PRO A 270 -3.44 -0.81 13.47
N ASN A 271 -4.70 -0.72 13.87
CA ASN A 271 -5.66 -1.81 13.72
C ASN A 271 -6.25 -1.94 12.32
N ILE A 272 -6.00 -0.97 11.43
CA ILE A 272 -6.63 -0.87 10.11
C ILE A 272 -5.64 -1.05 8.97
N VAL A 273 -4.45 -0.46 9.05
CA VAL A 273 -3.55 -0.39 7.88
C VAL A 273 -2.47 -1.45 7.89
N ARG A 274 -2.11 -1.96 6.71
CA ARG A 274 -0.98 -2.86 6.48
C ARG A 274 -0.15 -2.37 5.30
N ILE A 275 1.18 -2.48 5.40
CA ILE A 275 2.12 -2.13 4.32
C ILE A 275 3.06 -3.32 4.13
N TYR A 276 3.03 -3.90 2.92
CA TYR A 276 3.84 -5.06 2.54
C TYR A 276 4.73 -4.73 1.35
N LEU A 277 6.02 -5.05 1.47
CA LEU A 277 7.03 -4.87 0.43
C LEU A 277 7.75 -6.20 0.14
N PRO A 278 7.07 -7.17 -0.50
CA PRO A 278 7.66 -8.47 -0.81
C PRO A 278 8.90 -8.32 -1.72
N PRO A 279 10.03 -8.97 -1.42
CA PRO A 279 11.25 -8.84 -2.22
C PRO A 279 11.21 -9.63 -3.54
N ASP A 280 10.32 -10.62 -3.66
CA ASP A 280 10.21 -11.50 -4.83
C ASP A 280 8.78 -12.01 -5.07
N ALA A 281 8.58 -12.80 -6.13
CA ALA A 281 7.28 -13.28 -6.56
C ALA A 281 6.65 -14.26 -5.56
N ASN A 282 7.44 -15.13 -4.93
CA ASN A 282 6.93 -16.11 -3.96
C ASN A 282 6.44 -15.40 -2.68
N CYS A 283 7.16 -14.38 -2.21
CA CYS A 283 6.69 -13.52 -1.13
C CYS A 283 5.42 -12.75 -1.53
N LEU A 284 5.36 -12.23 -2.75
CA LEU A 284 4.19 -11.51 -3.26
C LEU A 284 2.94 -12.41 -3.33
N LEU A 285 3.08 -13.67 -3.72
CA LEU A 285 1.98 -14.64 -3.70
C LEU A 285 1.45 -14.88 -2.28
N SER A 286 2.36 -15.07 -1.31
CA SER A 286 2.00 -15.26 0.10
C SER A 286 1.27 -14.04 0.69
N VAL A 287 1.79 -12.83 0.40
CA VAL A 287 1.15 -11.56 0.78
C VAL A 287 -0.21 -11.40 0.09
N GLY A 288 -0.31 -11.70 -1.20
CA GLY A 288 -1.55 -11.62 -1.98
C GLY A 288 -2.65 -12.53 -1.43
N ASP A 289 -2.32 -13.79 -1.10
CA ASP A 289 -3.25 -14.73 -0.46
C ASP A 289 -3.73 -14.21 0.90
N HIS A 290 -2.81 -13.72 1.74
CA HIS A 290 -3.15 -13.13 3.04
C HIS A 290 -4.10 -11.94 2.91
N CYS A 291 -3.77 -10.98 2.05
CA CYS A 291 -4.51 -9.73 1.87
C CYS A 291 -5.96 -10.01 1.41
N LEU A 292 -6.15 -10.90 0.44
CA LEU A 292 -7.46 -11.26 -0.10
C LEU A 292 -8.36 -12.02 0.90
N ARG A 293 -7.78 -12.66 1.91
CA ARG A 293 -8.53 -13.31 3.00
C ARG A 293 -8.89 -12.36 4.15
N SER A 294 -8.15 -11.27 4.28
CA SER A 294 -8.29 -10.34 5.40
C SER A 294 -9.63 -9.58 5.38
N VAL A 295 -10.00 -9.03 6.54
CA VAL A 295 -11.23 -8.26 6.74
C VAL A 295 -10.95 -6.98 7.51
N ASN A 296 -11.72 -5.93 7.20
CA ASN A 296 -11.62 -4.60 7.81
C ASN A 296 -10.20 -3.99 7.83
N TYR A 297 -9.33 -4.37 6.89
CA TYR A 297 -8.04 -3.72 6.68
C TYR A 297 -8.03 -2.86 5.42
N VAL A 298 -7.04 -1.97 5.36
CA VAL A 298 -6.51 -1.46 4.10
C VAL A 298 -5.11 -2.02 3.93
N ASN A 299 -4.95 -2.87 2.93
CA ASN A 299 -3.69 -3.52 2.61
C ASN A 299 -3.03 -2.78 1.44
N VAL A 300 -1.80 -2.33 1.66
CA VAL A 300 -0.95 -1.73 0.64
C VAL A 300 0.18 -2.70 0.33
N ILE A 301 0.22 -3.17 -0.91
CA ILE A 301 1.22 -4.11 -1.42
C ILE A 301 2.07 -3.35 -2.44
N VAL A 302 3.38 -3.25 -2.21
CA VAL A 302 4.32 -2.59 -3.13
C VAL A 302 5.16 -3.66 -3.81
N ALA A 303 5.05 -3.78 -5.13
CA ALA A 303 5.81 -4.76 -5.90
C ALA A 303 6.06 -4.27 -7.32
N ASP A 304 7.28 -4.36 -7.80
CA ASP A 304 7.63 -3.94 -9.14
C ASP A 304 7.21 -4.97 -10.19
N LYS A 305 6.83 -4.46 -11.36
CA LYS A 305 6.32 -5.25 -12.47
C LYS A 305 7.40 -5.80 -13.40
N GLN A 306 8.63 -5.32 -13.28
CA GLN A 306 9.74 -5.78 -14.11
C GLN A 306 10.20 -7.17 -13.67
N VAL A 307 11.16 -7.71 -14.43
CA VAL A 307 11.82 -8.97 -14.10
C VAL A 307 12.87 -8.71 -13.02
N HIS A 308 12.81 -9.50 -11.94
CA HIS A 308 13.71 -9.41 -10.78
C HIS A 308 14.31 -10.76 -10.45
N LEU A 309 15.44 -10.72 -9.75
CA LEU A 309 16.01 -11.90 -9.10
C LEU A 309 15.03 -12.44 -8.05
N GLN A 310 14.95 -13.76 -7.97
CA GLN A 310 14.11 -14.48 -7.02
C GLN A 310 14.98 -15.09 -5.93
N TYR A 311 14.54 -15.03 -4.68
CA TYR A 311 15.41 -15.30 -3.52
C TYR A 311 14.94 -16.50 -2.70
N LEU A 312 13.66 -16.58 -2.40
CA LEU A 312 13.10 -17.59 -1.54
C LEU A 312 12.29 -18.59 -2.35
N ASP A 313 12.48 -19.88 -2.07
CA ASP A 313 11.51 -20.89 -2.49
C ASP A 313 10.17 -20.66 -1.77
N MET A 314 9.14 -21.39 -2.18
CA MET A 314 7.80 -21.18 -1.66
C MET A 314 7.68 -21.47 -0.15
N GLU A 315 8.40 -22.45 0.38
CA GLU A 315 8.34 -22.77 1.81
C GLU A 315 9.00 -21.68 2.65
N ALA A 316 10.19 -21.24 2.24
CA ALA A 316 10.91 -20.15 2.88
C ALA A 316 10.15 -18.82 2.77
N ALA A 317 9.50 -18.54 1.63
CA ALA A 317 8.68 -17.34 1.45
C ALA A 317 7.47 -17.34 2.39
N ILE A 318 6.79 -18.47 2.55
CA ILE A 318 5.67 -18.61 3.51
C ILE A 318 6.16 -18.33 4.93
N GLU A 319 7.26 -18.95 5.36
CA GLU A 319 7.81 -18.73 6.69
C GLU A 319 8.21 -17.27 6.91
N HIS A 320 8.90 -16.68 5.94
CA HIS A 320 9.39 -15.31 6.00
C HIS A 320 8.24 -14.29 6.04
N CYS A 321 7.25 -14.41 5.16
CA CYS A 321 6.06 -13.55 5.15
C CYS A 321 5.20 -13.73 6.41
N THR A 322 5.12 -14.94 6.97
CA THR A 322 4.42 -15.18 8.24
C THR A 322 5.08 -14.43 9.41
N LYS A 323 6.42 -14.40 9.43
CA LYS A 323 7.18 -13.59 10.39
C LYS A 323 7.09 -12.09 10.09
N GLY A 324 7.02 -11.72 8.80
CA GLY A 324 7.00 -10.37 8.28
C GLY A 324 8.38 -9.69 8.22
N VAL A 325 9.38 -10.24 8.90
CA VAL A 325 10.77 -9.82 8.89
C VAL A 325 11.64 -10.99 9.36
N GLY A 326 12.86 -11.12 8.87
CA GLY A 326 13.73 -12.22 9.26
C GLY A 326 15.17 -12.08 8.78
N ILE A 327 16.05 -12.82 9.44
CA ILE A 327 17.44 -13.02 9.00
C ILE A 327 17.42 -14.02 7.83
N TRP A 328 18.19 -13.72 6.78
CA TRP A 328 18.46 -14.67 5.72
C TRP A 328 19.81 -15.33 5.97
N ASP A 329 19.76 -16.57 6.46
CA ASP A 329 20.97 -17.30 6.86
C ASP A 329 21.93 -17.49 5.69
N TRP A 330 21.43 -17.76 4.48
CA TRP A 330 22.27 -17.94 3.27
C TRP A 330 22.95 -16.64 2.80
N ALA A 331 22.39 -15.48 3.15
CA ALA A 331 22.98 -14.17 2.85
C ALA A 331 23.92 -13.69 3.97
N SER A 332 23.81 -14.27 5.17
CA SER A 332 24.62 -13.95 6.34
C SER A 332 25.89 -14.82 6.43
N ASN A 333 26.88 -14.38 7.21
CA ASN A 333 28.07 -15.19 7.52
C ASN A 333 28.58 -15.00 8.97
N ASP A 334 27.75 -14.40 9.83
CA ASP A 334 28.02 -14.16 11.25
C ASP A 334 27.73 -15.36 12.15
N HIS A 335 27.18 -16.47 11.64
CA HIS A 335 26.75 -17.70 12.34
C HIS A 335 27.40 -17.96 13.72
N GLY A 336 26.70 -17.60 14.81
CA GLY A 336 27.13 -17.83 16.20
C GLY A 336 28.13 -16.82 16.76
N THR A 337 28.48 -15.80 15.98
CA THR A 337 29.30 -14.65 16.35
C THR A 337 28.53 -13.35 16.17
N GLU A 338 28.99 -12.27 16.79
CA GLU A 338 28.39 -10.95 16.61
C GLU A 338 28.79 -10.40 15.22
N PRO A 339 27.86 -9.85 14.42
CA PRO A 339 28.22 -9.26 13.13
C PRO A 339 29.03 -7.97 13.33
N ASP A 340 29.87 -7.63 12.35
CA ASP A 340 30.49 -6.31 12.24
C ASP A 340 29.46 -5.25 11.79
N VAL A 341 28.51 -5.66 10.94
CA VAL A 341 27.43 -4.82 10.40
C VAL A 341 26.18 -5.64 10.10
N VAL A 342 25.00 -5.02 10.24
CA VAL A 342 23.74 -5.57 9.74
C VAL A 342 23.39 -4.88 8.43
N MET A 343 23.23 -5.64 7.36
CA MET A 343 22.62 -5.17 6.11
C MET A 343 21.13 -5.48 6.17
N ALA A 344 20.28 -4.47 6.00
CA ALA A 344 18.83 -4.63 6.03
C ALA A 344 18.20 -4.11 4.74
N SER A 345 17.14 -4.77 4.25
CA SER A 345 16.42 -4.35 3.06
C SER A 345 14.90 -4.46 3.20
N CYS A 346 14.18 -3.62 2.46
CA CYS A 346 12.72 -3.65 2.40
C CYS A 346 12.24 -3.13 1.04
N GLY A 347 11.62 -4.00 0.24
CA GLY A 347 11.35 -3.79 -1.20
C GLY A 347 12.22 -4.68 -2.09
N ASP A 348 11.78 -4.92 -3.31
CA ASP A 348 12.44 -5.75 -4.33
C ASP A 348 13.77 -5.16 -4.81
N VAL A 349 13.77 -3.95 -5.38
CA VAL A 349 14.99 -3.26 -5.83
C VAL A 349 15.96 -3.02 -4.66
N PRO A 350 15.52 -2.50 -3.49
CA PRO A 350 16.39 -2.38 -2.33
C PRO A 350 17.03 -3.70 -1.87
N THR A 351 16.33 -4.83 -2.00
CA THR A 351 16.85 -6.15 -1.63
C THR A 351 17.95 -6.59 -2.58
N MET A 352 17.78 -6.42 -3.89
CA MET A 352 18.80 -6.74 -4.88
C MET A 352 20.11 -5.98 -4.60
N GLU A 353 20.03 -4.66 -4.45
CA GLU A 353 21.21 -3.82 -4.22
C GLU A 353 21.87 -4.09 -2.86
N SER A 354 21.08 -4.42 -1.83
CA SER A 354 21.62 -4.78 -0.50
C SER A 354 22.34 -6.13 -0.51
N LEU A 355 21.84 -7.11 -1.26
CA LEU A 355 22.54 -8.38 -1.46
C LEU A 355 23.83 -8.16 -2.26
N ALA A 356 23.78 -7.39 -3.34
CA ALA A 356 24.98 -7.07 -4.11
C ALA A 356 26.03 -6.35 -3.25
N ALA A 357 25.63 -5.39 -2.41
CA ALA A 357 26.52 -4.75 -1.42
C ALA A 357 27.11 -5.76 -0.43
N THR A 358 26.28 -6.68 0.08
CA THR A 358 26.72 -7.75 0.97
C THR A 358 27.76 -8.65 0.30
N ALA A 359 27.58 -8.94 -0.99
CA ALA A 359 28.53 -9.73 -1.76
C ALA A 359 29.87 -9.01 -1.96
N LEU A 360 29.83 -7.72 -2.31
CA LEU A 360 31.03 -6.88 -2.43
C LEU A 360 31.81 -6.82 -1.12
N LEU A 361 31.13 -6.60 0.02
CA LEU A 361 31.76 -6.62 1.34
C LEU A 361 32.48 -7.96 1.60
N ARG A 362 31.82 -9.09 1.36
CA ARG A 362 32.39 -10.42 1.60
C ARG A 362 33.55 -10.76 0.66
N GLN A 363 33.51 -10.28 -0.59
CA GLN A 363 34.56 -10.52 -1.58
C GLN A 363 35.81 -9.69 -1.29
N HIS A 364 35.65 -8.41 -0.94
CA HIS A 364 36.76 -7.50 -0.72
C HIS A 364 37.30 -7.50 0.72
N LEU A 365 36.49 -7.91 1.70
CA LEU A 365 36.86 -8.01 3.11
C LEU A 365 36.58 -9.43 3.63
N PRO A 366 37.45 -10.41 3.38
CA PRO A 366 37.16 -11.83 3.67
C PRO A 366 36.79 -12.16 5.12
N ASP A 367 37.28 -11.36 6.08
CA ASP A 367 37.03 -11.55 7.52
C ASP A 367 35.80 -10.79 8.03
N VAL A 368 35.05 -10.08 7.18
CA VAL A 368 33.86 -9.32 7.59
C VAL A 368 32.73 -10.26 7.99
N LYS A 369 32.07 -9.96 9.11
CA LYS A 369 30.84 -10.62 9.56
C LYS A 369 29.63 -9.76 9.26
N VAL A 370 28.79 -10.21 8.34
CA VAL A 370 27.56 -9.55 7.92
C VAL A 370 26.37 -10.41 8.30
N ARG A 371 25.39 -9.76 8.94
CA ARG A 371 24.04 -10.30 9.07
C ARG A 371 23.13 -9.63 8.05
N PHE A 372 22.35 -10.40 7.31
CA PHE A 372 21.38 -9.89 6.36
C PHE A 372 19.96 -10.05 6.90
N VAL A 373 19.20 -8.95 6.95
CA VAL A 373 17.80 -8.92 7.41
C VAL A 373 16.90 -8.39 6.31
N ASN A 374 15.85 -9.13 5.95
CA ASN A 374 14.83 -8.66 5.02
C ASN A 374 13.53 -8.36 5.75
N VAL A 375 12.87 -7.26 5.39
CA VAL A 375 11.58 -6.82 5.93
C VAL A 375 10.53 -6.88 4.82
N VAL A 376 9.40 -7.53 5.10
CA VAL A 376 8.22 -7.59 4.22
C VAL A 376 7.08 -6.76 4.81
N ASP A 377 6.70 -7.01 6.08
CA ASP A 377 5.68 -6.23 6.80
C ASP A 377 6.37 -5.05 7.49
N LEU A 378 6.19 -3.85 6.95
CA LEU A 378 6.85 -2.63 7.42
C LEU A 378 6.51 -2.32 8.89
N PHE A 379 5.30 -2.67 9.34
CA PHE A 379 4.85 -2.38 10.70
C PHE A 379 5.41 -3.35 11.74
N LYS A 380 6.15 -4.40 11.35
CA LYS A 380 6.98 -5.17 12.29
C LYS A 380 8.03 -4.32 12.98
N LEU A 381 8.49 -3.24 12.34
CA LEU A 381 9.48 -2.33 12.90
C LEU A 381 8.94 -1.52 14.10
N LEU A 382 7.62 -1.32 14.20
CA LEU A 382 7.00 -0.65 15.35
C LEU A 382 6.99 -1.53 16.60
N PRO A 383 7.07 -0.96 17.82
CA PRO A 383 6.86 -1.71 19.05
C PRO A 383 5.50 -2.42 19.08
N SER A 384 5.44 -3.63 19.64
CA SER A 384 4.19 -4.39 19.82
C SER A 384 3.14 -3.67 20.68
N THR A 385 3.55 -2.66 21.46
CA THR A 385 2.66 -1.80 22.24
C THR A 385 1.96 -0.72 21.41
N GLU A 386 2.47 -0.41 20.22
CA GLU A 386 1.95 0.63 19.32
C GLU A 386 1.26 0.04 18.08
N HIS A 387 1.68 -1.16 17.64
CA HIS A 387 1.07 -1.85 16.50
C HIS A 387 0.85 -3.33 16.81
N PRO A 388 -0.31 -3.93 16.45
CA PRO A 388 -0.62 -5.33 16.78
C PRO A 388 0.32 -6.35 16.14
N HIS A 389 0.97 -5.98 15.03
CA HIS A 389 1.99 -6.82 14.39
C HIS A 389 3.41 -6.54 14.88
N GLY A 390 3.61 -5.43 15.60
CA GLY A 390 4.92 -4.90 15.96
C GLY A 390 5.77 -5.89 16.76
N LEU A 391 7.08 -5.84 16.58
CA LEU A 391 8.00 -6.65 17.37
C LEU A 391 8.12 -6.11 18.80
N THR A 392 8.36 -6.99 19.77
CA THR A 392 8.93 -6.59 21.05
C THR A 392 10.35 -6.05 20.86
N ASP A 393 10.86 -5.27 21.80
CA ASP A 393 12.23 -4.73 21.71
C ASP A 393 13.28 -5.83 21.68
N ARG A 394 13.07 -6.93 22.42
CA ARG A 394 13.96 -8.09 22.42
C ARG A 394 14.01 -8.78 21.06
N GLU A 395 12.87 -8.92 20.38
CA GLU A 395 12.84 -9.50 19.03
C GLU A 395 13.50 -8.56 18.01
N PHE A 396 13.30 -7.24 18.16
CA PHE A 396 13.98 -6.24 17.34
C PHE A 396 15.51 -6.33 17.50
N GLU A 397 16.02 -6.34 18.74
CA GLU A 397 17.46 -6.50 19.01
C GLU A 397 18.02 -7.84 18.54
N ALA A 398 17.23 -8.92 18.59
CA ALA A 398 17.66 -10.22 18.08
C ALA A 398 17.95 -10.17 16.56
N LEU A 399 17.21 -9.34 15.81
CA LEU A 399 17.40 -9.13 14.38
C LEU A 399 18.51 -8.10 14.10
N PHE A 400 18.41 -6.92 14.70
CA PHE A 400 19.21 -5.74 14.35
C PHE A 400 20.40 -5.49 15.27
N THR A 401 20.58 -6.33 16.30
CA THR A 401 21.59 -6.21 17.37
C THR A 401 21.34 -5.01 18.30
N PRO A 402 21.86 -5.03 19.55
CA PRO A 402 21.71 -3.91 20.49
C PRO A 402 22.74 -2.79 20.29
N ASN A 403 23.76 -2.97 19.43
CA ASN A 403 24.94 -2.10 19.40
C ASN A 403 25.64 -1.98 18.03
N LYS A 404 25.34 -2.80 17.02
CA LYS A 404 25.98 -2.71 15.70
C LYS A 404 25.24 -1.74 14.81
N HIS A 405 25.98 -1.20 13.84
CA HIS A 405 25.41 -0.37 12.80
C HIS A 405 24.56 -1.21 11.84
N VAL A 406 23.41 -0.66 11.46
CA VAL A 406 22.47 -1.22 10.49
C VAL A 406 22.47 -0.31 9.27
N ILE A 407 22.87 -0.84 8.11
CA ILE A 407 22.69 -0.17 6.83
C ILE A 407 21.37 -0.66 6.25
N PHE A 408 20.35 0.19 6.26
CA PHE A 408 19.00 -0.17 5.87
C PHE A 408 18.67 0.44 4.51
N ASN A 409 18.53 -0.38 3.47
CA ASN A 409 18.06 0.08 2.16
C ASN A 409 16.54 -0.06 2.06
N PHE A 410 15.86 1.05 1.82
CA PHE A 410 14.41 1.16 1.87
C PHE A 410 13.85 1.66 0.55
N HIS A 411 12.72 1.10 0.16
CA HIS A 411 12.00 1.45 -1.07
C HIS A 411 11.56 2.91 -1.14
N SER A 412 11.00 3.45 -0.05
CA SER A 412 10.42 4.80 -0.03
C SER A 412 11.36 5.79 0.68
N TYR A 413 10.83 6.93 1.15
CA TYR A 413 11.61 7.94 1.83
C TYR A 413 12.21 7.40 3.13
N PRO A 414 13.53 7.61 3.38
CA PRO A 414 14.23 7.04 4.52
C PRO A 414 13.67 7.50 5.88
N TRP A 415 13.02 8.66 5.92
CA TRP A 415 12.43 9.26 7.12
C TRP A 415 11.37 8.36 7.75
N LEU A 416 10.63 7.58 6.95
CA LEU A 416 9.59 6.70 7.44
C LEU A 416 10.17 5.61 8.34
N ILE A 417 11.28 4.98 7.95
CA ILE A 417 11.95 3.97 8.81
C ILE A 417 12.38 4.60 10.13
N HIS A 418 13.03 5.77 10.09
CA HIS A 418 13.42 6.48 11.32
C HIS A 418 12.22 6.80 12.21
N ARG A 419 11.09 7.21 11.62
CA ARG A 419 9.84 7.43 12.35
C ARG A 419 9.32 6.15 13.00
N LEU A 420 9.35 5.01 12.30
CA LEU A 420 8.86 3.74 12.82
C LEU A 420 9.78 3.16 13.91
N THR A 421 11.08 3.46 13.86
CA THR A 421 12.07 2.92 14.80
C THR A 421 12.53 3.92 15.88
N TYR A 422 11.98 5.14 15.94
CA TYR A 422 12.50 6.21 16.81
C TYR A 422 12.64 5.87 18.30
N ARG A 423 11.84 4.92 18.80
CA ARG A 423 11.87 4.43 20.20
C ARG A 423 12.60 3.10 20.38
N ARG A 424 13.08 2.49 19.31
CA ARG A 424 13.78 1.21 19.40
C ARG A 424 15.12 1.35 20.11
N PRO A 425 15.56 0.31 20.84
CA PRO A 425 16.95 0.21 21.26
C PRO A 425 17.87 0.35 20.05
N ALA A 426 19.02 1.00 20.23
CA ALA A 426 20.00 1.22 19.18
C ALA A 426 19.49 1.96 17.92
N GLN A 427 18.37 2.68 17.98
CA GLN A 427 17.82 3.39 16.79
C GLN A 427 18.82 4.37 16.14
N HIS A 428 19.75 4.93 16.91
CA HIS A 428 20.85 5.79 16.42
C HIS A 428 21.87 5.05 15.53
N ASN A 429 21.88 3.72 15.57
CA ASN A 429 22.72 2.87 14.74
C ASN A 429 22.05 2.48 13.42
N ILE A 430 20.80 2.88 13.19
CA ILE A 430 20.08 2.60 11.95
C ILE A 430 20.34 3.73 10.96
N HIS A 431 21.01 3.42 9.85
CA HIS A 431 21.36 4.36 8.79
C HIS A 431 20.56 3.99 7.55
N VAL A 432 19.56 4.80 7.22
CA VAL A 432 18.60 4.46 6.17
C VAL A 432 18.98 5.13 4.86
N ARG A 433 19.06 4.33 3.80
CA ARG A 433 19.11 4.78 2.41
C ARG A 433 17.75 4.50 1.79
N GLY A 434 17.28 5.41 0.93
CA GLY A 434 15.99 5.32 0.27
C GLY A 434 15.85 6.45 -0.73
N TYR A 435 14.65 6.66 -1.24
CA TYR A 435 14.39 7.72 -2.22
C TYR A 435 14.59 9.12 -1.61
N LYS A 436 15.24 10.03 -2.36
CA LYS A 436 15.65 11.37 -1.91
C LYS A 436 15.29 12.47 -2.91
N GLU A 437 14.20 12.33 -3.66
CA GLU A 437 13.80 13.31 -4.69
C GLU A 437 14.88 13.51 -5.78
N MET A 438 15.61 12.44 -6.10
CA MET A 438 16.63 12.46 -7.16
C MET A 438 16.25 11.47 -8.25
N GLY A 439 16.15 11.94 -9.48
CA GLY A 439 15.94 11.08 -10.62
C GLY A 439 15.44 11.83 -11.85
N ASN A 440 15.44 11.12 -12.97
CA ASN A 440 14.85 11.50 -14.25
C ASN A 440 14.70 10.20 -15.07
N ILE A 441 14.67 10.29 -16.40
CA ILE A 441 14.92 9.18 -17.29
C ILE A 441 16.41 8.80 -17.14
N ASN A 442 16.66 7.70 -16.42
CA ASN A 442 17.99 7.18 -16.08
C ASN A 442 18.04 5.68 -16.36
N THR A 443 19.25 5.12 -16.42
CA THR A 443 19.39 3.68 -16.24
C THR A 443 19.07 3.29 -14.78
N PRO A 444 18.60 2.06 -14.51
CA PRO A 444 18.25 1.63 -13.14
C PRO A 444 19.37 1.85 -12.11
N LEU A 445 20.62 1.50 -12.44
CA LEU A 445 21.73 1.70 -11.50
C LEU A 445 22.04 3.19 -11.30
N GLU A 446 21.99 4.01 -12.36
CA GLU A 446 22.25 5.44 -12.22
C GLU A 446 21.25 6.08 -11.25
N LEU A 447 19.96 5.76 -11.36
CA LEU A 447 18.92 6.24 -10.45
C LEU A 447 19.22 5.82 -9.00
N ALA A 448 19.62 4.58 -8.78
CA ALA A 448 20.01 4.09 -7.46
C ALA A 448 21.25 4.84 -6.91
N ILE A 449 22.24 5.13 -7.76
CA ILE A 449 23.43 5.89 -7.38
C ILE A 449 23.08 7.31 -6.96
N GLN A 450 22.20 8.00 -7.70
CA GLN A 450 21.77 9.35 -7.36
C GLN A 450 21.07 9.41 -5.99
N ASN A 451 20.39 8.34 -5.59
CA ASN A 451 19.74 8.21 -4.30
C ASN A 451 20.64 7.57 -3.22
N GLN A 452 21.84 7.09 -3.60
CA GLN A 452 22.77 6.33 -2.75
C GLN A 452 22.14 5.05 -2.19
N THR A 453 21.28 4.40 -2.98
CA THR A 453 20.65 3.10 -2.69
C THR A 453 21.28 1.96 -3.48
N ASP A 454 22.30 2.27 -4.28
CA ASP A 454 23.07 1.30 -5.06
C ASP A 454 24.06 0.50 -4.20
N ARG A 455 24.44 -0.67 -4.70
CA ARG A 455 25.37 -1.62 -4.07
C ARG A 455 26.70 -1.01 -3.63
N PHE A 456 27.26 -0.06 -4.40
CA PHE A 456 28.56 0.54 -4.08
C PHE A 456 28.41 1.52 -2.93
N SER A 457 27.44 2.43 -2.99
CA SER A 457 27.17 3.37 -1.88
C SER A 457 26.86 2.64 -0.58
N LEU A 458 26.07 1.56 -0.63
CA LEU A 458 25.73 0.76 0.55
C LEU A 458 26.96 0.06 1.16
N ALA A 459 27.81 -0.54 0.33
CA ALA A 459 29.04 -1.17 0.80
C ALA A 459 30.04 -0.15 1.37
N ILE A 460 30.17 1.02 0.73
CA ILE A 460 31.00 2.13 1.23
C ILE A 460 30.49 2.63 2.59
N ASP A 461 29.17 2.83 2.74
CA ASP A 461 28.57 3.27 4.01
C ASP A 461 28.76 2.24 5.13
N ALA A 462 28.70 0.94 4.81
CA ALA A 462 29.04 -0.11 5.77
C ALA A 462 30.51 -0.02 6.20
N ILE A 463 31.46 0.10 5.27
CA ILE A 463 32.89 0.20 5.54
C ILE A 463 33.21 1.40 6.44
N ASP A 464 32.64 2.56 6.13
CA ASP A 464 32.88 3.81 6.86
C ASP A 464 32.38 3.74 8.31
N ARG A 465 31.47 2.81 8.61
CA ARG A 465 30.84 2.66 9.94
C ARG A 465 31.38 1.51 10.76
N MET A 466 31.92 0.48 10.14
CA MET A 466 32.54 -0.63 10.87
C MET A 466 33.88 -0.19 11.49
N PRO A 467 34.02 -0.08 12.83
CA PRO A 467 35.23 0.48 13.45
C PRO A 467 36.53 -0.23 13.05
N ARG A 468 36.46 -1.55 12.83
CA ARG A 468 37.60 -2.37 12.38
C ARG A 468 38.10 -1.99 10.98
N PHE A 469 37.20 -1.54 10.10
CA PHE A 469 37.47 -1.32 8.68
C PHE A 469 37.57 0.16 8.29
N GLN A 470 37.37 1.10 9.22
CA GLN A 470 37.46 2.54 8.96
C GLN A 470 38.78 2.97 8.31
N VAL A 471 39.90 2.39 8.74
CA VAL A 471 41.23 2.69 8.17
C VAL A 471 41.68 1.57 7.23
N THR A 472 41.52 0.31 7.64
CA THR A 472 42.02 -0.84 6.87
C THR A 472 41.21 -1.11 5.60
N GLY A 473 39.94 -0.68 5.54
CA GLY A 473 39.06 -0.77 4.39
C GLY A 473 39.24 0.34 3.36
N ALA A 474 40.13 1.32 3.58
CA ALA A 474 40.28 2.49 2.70
C ALA A 474 40.55 2.13 1.23
N GLY A 475 41.38 1.11 0.98
CA GLY A 475 41.66 0.65 -0.39
C GLY A 475 40.44 0.01 -1.07
N VAL A 476 39.64 -0.75 -0.33
CA VAL A 476 38.39 -1.35 -0.83
C VAL A 476 37.37 -0.25 -1.12
N ARG A 477 37.21 0.69 -0.19
CA ARG A 477 36.34 1.85 -0.33
C ARG A 477 36.64 2.64 -1.61
N GLU A 478 37.92 2.89 -1.89
CA GLU A 478 38.36 3.58 -3.11
C GLU A 478 38.08 2.77 -4.37
N ALA A 479 38.29 1.44 -4.33
CA ALA A 479 37.96 0.57 -5.45
C ALA A 479 36.46 0.60 -5.79
N LEU A 480 35.59 0.50 -4.78
CA LEU A 480 34.14 0.57 -4.97
C LEU A 480 33.68 1.92 -5.54
N LEU A 481 34.32 3.02 -5.12
CA LEU A 481 34.04 4.34 -5.69
C LEU A 481 34.45 4.41 -7.17
N ASN A 482 35.60 3.83 -7.53
CA ASN A 482 36.05 3.76 -8.92
C ASN A 482 35.10 2.92 -9.78
N GLU A 483 34.60 1.79 -9.27
CA GLU A 483 33.59 0.96 -9.93
C GLU A 483 32.27 1.72 -10.15
N GLN A 484 31.80 2.45 -9.13
CA GLN A 484 30.62 3.29 -9.24
C GLN A 484 30.79 4.37 -10.33
N ILE A 485 31.94 5.06 -10.36
CA ILE A 485 32.25 6.07 -11.39
C ILE A 485 32.29 5.44 -12.78
N ALA A 486 32.93 4.28 -12.92
CA ALA A 486 33.00 3.57 -14.19
C ALA A 486 31.60 3.17 -14.69
N ALA A 487 30.73 2.67 -13.81
CA ALA A 487 29.36 2.30 -14.15
C ALA A 487 28.54 3.51 -14.64
N LYS A 488 28.65 4.66 -13.96
CA LYS A 488 27.99 5.90 -14.41
C LYS A 488 28.50 6.36 -15.77
N ASN A 489 29.81 6.36 -15.97
CA ASN A 489 30.41 6.75 -17.24
C ASN A 489 29.92 5.83 -18.38
N HIS A 490 29.82 4.53 -18.12
CA HIS A 490 29.27 3.57 -19.07
C HIS A 490 27.80 3.86 -19.40
N ALA A 491 26.96 4.14 -18.40
CA ALA A 491 25.57 4.53 -18.61
C ALA A 491 25.45 5.80 -19.46
N HIS A 492 26.31 6.81 -19.24
CA HIS A 492 26.29 8.06 -20.01
C HIS A 492 26.82 7.89 -21.45
N GLU A 493 27.80 7.01 -21.66
CA GLU A 493 28.38 6.76 -22.98
C GLU A 493 27.50 5.85 -23.84
N TYR A 494 26.90 4.81 -23.24
CA TYR A 494 26.19 3.75 -23.98
C TYR A 494 24.69 3.72 -23.75
N GLY A 495 24.16 4.49 -22.78
CA GLY A 495 22.72 4.51 -22.46
C GLY A 495 22.22 3.25 -21.76
N ILE A 496 23.10 2.39 -21.26
CA ILE A 496 22.78 1.13 -20.60
C ILE A 496 23.68 0.91 -19.39
N ASP A 497 23.22 0.15 -18.39
CA ASP A 497 24.07 -0.28 -17.29
C ASP A 497 25.09 -1.35 -17.74
N PRO A 498 26.28 -1.42 -17.10
CA PRO A 498 27.27 -2.45 -17.40
C PRO A 498 26.71 -3.88 -17.22
N ARG A 499 27.18 -4.82 -18.06
CA ARG A 499 26.66 -6.20 -18.05
C ARG A 499 26.90 -6.94 -16.75
N ASP A 500 28.03 -6.69 -16.09
CA ASP A 500 28.33 -7.25 -14.76
C ASP A 500 27.35 -6.79 -13.67
N ILE A 501 26.64 -5.67 -13.91
CA ILE A 501 25.55 -5.20 -13.04
C ILE A 501 24.23 -5.86 -13.43
N THR A 502 23.88 -5.86 -14.72
CA THR A 502 22.59 -6.39 -15.21
C THR A 502 22.48 -7.91 -15.12
N ASP A 503 23.62 -8.60 -15.30
CA ASP A 503 23.71 -10.05 -15.30
C ASP A 503 24.18 -10.58 -13.93
N TRP A 504 24.28 -9.70 -12.92
CA TRP A 504 24.71 -10.06 -11.58
C TRP A 504 23.78 -11.13 -10.98
N GLN A 505 24.40 -12.14 -10.38
CA GLN A 505 23.72 -13.18 -9.62
C GLN A 505 24.40 -13.34 -8.27
N TRP A 506 23.66 -13.85 -7.31
CA TRP A 506 24.21 -14.10 -5.98
C TRP A 506 25.36 -15.14 -6.04
N PRO A 507 26.58 -14.78 -5.62
CA PRO A 507 27.77 -15.59 -5.92
C PRO A 507 28.04 -16.71 -4.91
N PHE A 508 27.37 -16.74 -3.75
CA PHE A 508 27.63 -17.71 -2.68
C PHE A 508 26.70 -18.91 -2.69
#